data_AF-A0A7X7QXK0-F1
#
_entry.id   AF-A0A7X7QXK0-F1
#
_cell.length_a   1.000
_cell.length_b   1.000
_cell.length_c   1.000
_cell.angle_alpha   90.00
_cell.angle_beta   90.00
_cell.angle_gamma   90.00
#
_symmetry.space_group_name_H-M   'P 1'
#
loop_
_entity.id
_entity.type
_entity.pdbx_description
1 polymer ?
#
loop_
_entity_poly.entity_id
_entity_poly.type
_entity_poly.pdbx_seq_one_letter_code
_entity_poly.pdbx_strand_id
1 'polypeptide(L)'
;MPKFGQQTETSTIIRWVKNVGERVEKGDVLLEIQTDKAAMEVESFCAGTLLRTYAKEGDEVPVMAVIGYIGEPGEAVPATPPAPPAPAEAPKASPAATKSARQPAAATPAPAIGPIGPIGPIGPIGPMPPSPPAKLLITPRAKKLAADMLVGPAAIRGTGPDGRVTEADVKQFIAEKGIEAIKVTPVARELMNKHALTVLDVCPSGEGGRITQEDVERAVAEKPRPMSKMRRIIAQRMAQSMQTIPHFYVTVRVDMTDLMAFRKEARREHGLKASVGDFIGKAVALTLREMPVVNSVCLGDTVKTHREVNIGMAVALEEGLVVPVIRNADALSLDQIAEKSKDLSARAREKKLAPEEYQGGTFTISNMGMLGVSHFTAIINPGEGAILAVGAAEETGVVRKGELAVRTLMNMTLSSDHRIIDGAVAAQFLKRLKEKLEDVELWRRMV
;
A
#
# COMPACT_ATOMS: atom_id res chain seq x y z
N MET A 1 11.24 -23.52 -13.62
CA MET A 1 10.13 -23.41 -12.66
C MET A 1 8.82 -23.64 -13.42
N PRO A 2 8.07 -24.73 -13.15
CA PRO A 2 6.80 -25.00 -13.83
C PRO A 2 5.72 -23.98 -13.43
N LYS A 3 4.69 -23.82 -14.26
CA LYS A 3 3.54 -22.95 -13.96
C LYS A 3 2.42 -23.77 -13.30
N PHE A 4 2.29 -23.66 -11.98
CA PHE A 4 1.17 -24.23 -11.23
C PHE A 4 0.11 -23.15 -10.99
N GLY A 5 -1.02 -23.24 -11.69
CA GLY A 5 -2.11 -22.27 -11.60
C GLY A 5 -1.94 -21.03 -12.50
N GLN A 6 -3.04 -20.31 -12.74
CA GLN A 6 -3.05 -19.17 -13.68
C GLN A 6 -2.41 -17.90 -13.12
N GLN A 7 -2.43 -17.70 -11.79
CA GLN A 7 -2.01 -16.46 -11.11
C GLN A 7 -0.72 -16.57 -10.27
N THR A 8 -0.02 -17.71 -10.30
CA THR A 8 1.25 -17.86 -9.60
C THR A 8 2.38 -17.29 -10.47
N GLU A 9 2.99 -16.20 -10.03
CA GLU A 9 4.07 -15.48 -10.75
C GLU A 9 5.47 -15.91 -10.30
N THR A 10 5.63 -16.24 -9.01
CA THR A 10 6.86 -16.76 -8.40
C THR A 10 6.57 -18.02 -7.59
N SER A 11 7.60 -18.82 -7.31
CA SER A 11 7.51 -19.99 -6.42
C SER A 11 8.83 -20.19 -5.69
N THR A 12 8.77 -20.50 -4.40
CA THR A 12 9.96 -20.69 -3.56
C THR A 12 10.38 -22.14 -3.57
N ILE A 13 11.67 -22.43 -3.76
CA ILE A 13 12.18 -23.80 -3.62
C ILE A 13 12.28 -24.15 -2.14
N ILE A 14 11.55 -25.17 -1.68
CA ILE A 14 11.64 -25.66 -0.30
C ILE A 14 12.91 -26.51 -0.16
N ARG A 15 13.07 -27.51 -1.05
CA ARG A 15 14.12 -28.53 -0.97
C ARG A 15 14.39 -29.15 -2.33
N TRP A 16 15.64 -29.47 -2.64
CA TRP A 16 16.00 -30.31 -3.78
C TRP A 16 16.01 -31.79 -3.34
N VAL A 17 15.30 -32.64 -4.09
CA VAL A 17 15.24 -34.09 -3.84
C VAL A 17 16.35 -34.81 -4.62
N LYS A 18 16.73 -34.29 -5.79
CA LYS A 18 17.78 -34.82 -6.67
C LYS A 18 19.02 -33.91 -6.68
N ASN A 19 20.21 -34.53 -6.65
CA ASN A 19 21.49 -33.81 -6.61
C ASN A 19 22.13 -33.65 -8.00
N VAL A 20 22.99 -32.63 -8.15
CA VAL A 20 23.77 -32.44 -9.38
C VAL A 20 24.72 -33.63 -9.59
N GLY A 21 24.66 -34.25 -10.77
CA GLY A 21 25.34 -35.49 -11.12
C GLY A 21 24.51 -36.76 -10.94
N GLU A 22 23.31 -36.67 -10.36
CA GLU A 22 22.43 -37.82 -10.14
C GLU A 22 21.62 -38.17 -11.41
N ARG A 23 21.33 -39.47 -11.60
CA ARG A 23 20.42 -39.95 -12.64
C ARG A 23 18.97 -39.71 -12.24
N VAL A 24 18.19 -39.24 -13.20
CA VAL A 24 16.78 -38.88 -13.12
C VAL A 24 16.02 -39.72 -14.13
N GLU A 25 14.93 -40.37 -13.71
CA GLU A 25 13.98 -41.02 -14.60
C GLU A 25 12.73 -40.16 -14.81
N LYS A 26 11.94 -40.49 -15.84
CA LYS A 26 10.70 -39.78 -16.12
C LYS A 26 9.65 -40.12 -15.06
N GLY A 27 9.22 -39.13 -14.29
CA GLY A 27 8.37 -39.27 -13.11
C GLY A 27 9.11 -39.13 -11.77
N ASP A 28 10.45 -39.04 -11.77
CA ASP A 28 11.20 -38.78 -10.53
C ASP A 28 10.91 -37.37 -10.00
N VAL A 29 10.67 -37.24 -8.69
CA VAL A 29 10.58 -35.94 -8.01
C VAL A 29 11.96 -35.28 -7.96
N LEU A 30 12.06 -34.07 -8.51
CA LEU A 30 13.29 -33.28 -8.61
C LEU A 30 13.46 -32.33 -7.41
N LEU A 31 12.39 -31.61 -7.05
CA LEU A 31 12.36 -30.64 -5.97
C LEU A 31 10.94 -30.43 -5.42
N GLU A 32 10.87 -29.95 -4.18
CA GLU A 32 9.66 -29.44 -3.54
C GLU A 32 9.63 -27.92 -3.64
N ILE A 33 8.48 -27.36 -4.02
CA ILE A 33 8.26 -25.90 -4.12
C ILE A 33 7.08 -25.46 -3.26
N GLN A 34 7.13 -24.22 -2.78
CA GLN A 34 6.04 -23.53 -2.10
C GLN A 34 5.44 -22.46 -3.01
N THR A 35 4.13 -22.55 -3.22
CA THR A 35 3.32 -21.49 -3.83
C THR A 35 2.59 -20.70 -2.74
N ASP A 36 1.86 -19.65 -3.14
CA ASP A 36 0.96 -18.88 -2.28
C ASP A 36 -0.15 -19.72 -1.61
N LYS A 37 -0.43 -20.92 -2.13
CA LYS A 37 -1.56 -21.77 -1.72
C LYS A 37 -1.19 -23.14 -1.18
N ALA A 38 -0.11 -23.75 -1.66
CA ALA A 38 0.31 -25.09 -1.24
C ALA A 38 1.81 -25.35 -1.50
N ALA A 39 2.37 -26.31 -0.76
CA ALA A 39 3.59 -27.00 -1.18
C ALA A 39 3.25 -28.05 -2.25
N MET A 40 4.12 -28.19 -3.25
CA MET A 40 3.95 -29.13 -4.37
C MET A 40 5.29 -29.74 -4.76
N GLU A 41 5.26 -31.01 -5.18
CA GLU A 41 6.42 -31.72 -5.73
C GLU A 41 6.51 -31.50 -7.25
N VAL A 42 7.74 -31.32 -7.76
CA VAL A 42 8.02 -31.13 -9.18
C VAL A 42 8.68 -32.38 -9.74
N GLU A 43 7.93 -33.13 -10.54
CA GLU A 43 8.41 -34.34 -11.25
C GLU A 43 9.20 -34.00 -12.53
N SER A 44 10.10 -34.90 -12.92
CA SER A 44 10.83 -34.81 -14.19
C SER A 44 10.02 -35.36 -15.36
N PHE A 45 9.89 -34.57 -16.44
CA PHE A 45 9.24 -35.00 -17.68
C PHE A 45 10.18 -35.79 -18.62
N CYS A 46 11.49 -35.78 -18.36
CA CYS A 46 12.53 -36.45 -19.14
C CYS A 46 13.43 -37.33 -18.25
N ALA A 47 14.09 -38.30 -18.87
CA ALA A 47 15.17 -39.07 -18.24
C ALA A 47 16.54 -38.52 -18.66
N GLY A 48 17.53 -38.60 -17.78
CA GLY A 48 18.89 -38.10 -18.02
C GLY A 48 19.68 -37.96 -16.71
N THR A 49 20.71 -37.10 -16.71
CA THR A 49 21.45 -36.71 -15.51
C THR A 49 21.20 -35.24 -15.19
N LEU A 50 21.03 -34.89 -13.91
CA LEU A 50 20.88 -33.49 -13.49
C LEU A 50 22.25 -32.78 -13.57
N LEU A 51 22.51 -32.05 -14.65
CA LEU A 51 23.85 -31.52 -14.97
C LEU A 51 24.21 -30.26 -14.16
N ARG A 52 23.22 -29.41 -13.85
CA ARG A 52 23.42 -28.16 -13.09
C ARG A 52 22.11 -27.62 -12.55
N THR A 53 22.14 -26.99 -11.38
CA THR A 53 21.07 -26.15 -10.84
C THR A 53 21.54 -24.69 -10.72
N TYR A 54 20.62 -23.73 -10.84
CA TYR A 54 20.89 -22.28 -10.71
C TYR A 54 20.24 -21.63 -9.49
N ALA A 55 19.21 -22.27 -8.93
CA ALA A 55 18.49 -21.80 -7.76
C ALA A 55 18.68 -22.77 -6.59
N LYS A 56 18.89 -22.23 -5.40
CA LYS A 56 19.14 -22.96 -4.15
C LYS A 56 17.84 -23.17 -3.38
N GLU A 57 17.91 -23.99 -2.35
CA GLU A 57 16.85 -24.09 -1.35
C GLU A 57 16.65 -22.75 -0.64
N GLY A 58 15.41 -22.32 -0.51
CA GLY A 58 15.02 -21.00 -0.02
C GLY A 58 14.94 -19.89 -1.08
N ASP A 59 15.41 -20.11 -2.32
CA ASP A 59 15.31 -19.09 -3.37
C ASP A 59 13.89 -18.99 -3.93
N GLU A 60 13.38 -17.76 -4.05
CA GLU A 60 12.14 -17.44 -4.75
C GLU A 60 12.42 -17.22 -6.25
N VAL A 61 11.80 -18.04 -7.11
CA VAL A 61 12.10 -18.07 -8.54
C VAL A 61 10.85 -17.74 -9.37
N PRO A 62 10.94 -16.86 -10.38
CA PRO A 62 9.84 -16.62 -11.31
C PRO A 62 9.40 -17.89 -12.05
N VAL A 63 8.10 -18.01 -12.26
CA VAL A 63 7.51 -19.06 -13.10
C VAL A 63 8.04 -18.94 -14.54
N MET A 64 8.25 -20.08 -15.20
CA MET A 64 8.96 -20.22 -16.49
C MET A 64 10.47 -19.94 -16.50
N ALA A 65 11.09 -19.47 -15.41
CA ALA A 65 12.56 -19.32 -15.36
C ALA A 65 13.28 -20.69 -15.34
N VAL A 66 14.48 -20.77 -15.94
CA VAL A 66 15.30 -21.98 -15.96
C VAL A 66 15.97 -22.19 -14.60
N ILE A 67 15.64 -23.29 -13.92
CA ILE A 67 16.16 -23.64 -12.58
C ILE A 67 17.31 -24.65 -12.60
N GLY A 68 17.49 -25.36 -13.72
CA GLY A 68 18.54 -26.34 -13.93
C GLY A 68 18.40 -27.01 -15.30
N TYR A 69 19.36 -27.87 -15.64
CA TYR A 69 19.40 -28.64 -16.88
C TYR A 69 19.54 -30.14 -16.60
N ILE A 70 18.77 -30.94 -17.34
CA ILE A 70 18.86 -32.41 -17.38
C ILE A 70 19.26 -32.78 -18.81
N GLY A 71 20.30 -33.61 -18.96
CA GLY A 71 20.87 -33.98 -20.25
C GLY A 71 21.79 -35.19 -20.13
N GLU A 72 22.60 -35.44 -21.18
CA GLU A 72 23.55 -36.56 -21.19
C GLU A 72 24.82 -36.23 -20.38
N PRO A 73 25.48 -37.24 -19.76
CA PRO A 73 26.68 -37.01 -18.94
C PRO A 73 27.82 -36.33 -19.73
N GLY A 74 28.17 -35.10 -19.33
CA GLY A 74 29.27 -34.33 -19.92
C GLY A 74 28.85 -33.24 -20.92
N GLU A 75 27.56 -33.02 -21.13
CA GLU A 75 27.05 -31.94 -22.00
C GLU A 75 27.37 -30.53 -21.43
N ALA A 76 27.72 -29.59 -22.32
CA ALA A 76 28.21 -28.26 -21.92
C ALA A 76 27.06 -27.29 -21.61
N VAL A 77 26.78 -27.11 -20.32
CA VAL A 77 25.68 -26.26 -19.82
C VAL A 77 26.16 -24.81 -19.53
N PRO A 78 25.42 -23.74 -19.94
CA PRO A 78 25.84 -22.35 -19.71
C PRO A 78 26.02 -22.00 -18.23
N ALA A 79 26.98 -21.12 -17.93
CA ALA A 79 27.32 -20.73 -16.55
C ALA A 79 26.24 -19.85 -15.87
N THR A 80 25.39 -19.21 -16.67
CA THR A 80 24.35 -18.25 -16.27
C THR A 80 23.00 -18.72 -16.84
N PRO A 81 21.88 -18.67 -16.10
CA PRO A 81 20.59 -19.07 -16.64
C PRO A 81 20.20 -18.12 -17.80
N PRO A 82 19.67 -18.64 -18.93
CA PRO A 82 19.16 -17.79 -19.99
C PRO A 82 17.95 -16.98 -19.49
N ALA A 83 17.84 -15.73 -19.95
CA ALA A 83 16.69 -14.88 -19.64
C ALA A 83 15.37 -15.53 -20.11
N PRO A 84 14.26 -15.35 -19.37
CA PRO A 84 12.97 -15.91 -19.78
C PRO A 84 12.56 -15.37 -21.15
N PRO A 85 12.04 -16.22 -22.06
CA PRO A 85 11.65 -15.79 -23.39
C PRO A 85 10.50 -14.77 -23.32
N ALA A 86 10.65 -13.66 -24.03
CA ALA A 86 9.59 -12.67 -24.17
C ALA A 86 8.37 -13.30 -24.88
N PRO A 87 7.12 -12.88 -24.56
CA PRO A 87 5.93 -13.39 -25.25
C PRO A 87 6.00 -13.12 -26.75
N ALA A 88 5.87 -14.17 -27.56
CA ALA A 88 5.86 -14.05 -29.01
C ALA A 88 4.55 -13.40 -29.50
N GLU A 89 4.64 -12.29 -30.24
CA GLU A 89 3.48 -11.72 -30.93
C GLU A 89 2.98 -12.65 -32.03
N ALA A 90 1.66 -12.84 -32.09
CA ALA A 90 1.01 -13.58 -33.18
C ALA A 90 1.00 -12.73 -34.47
N PRO A 91 1.21 -13.31 -35.66
CA PRO A 91 1.28 -12.55 -36.91
C PRO A 91 -0.07 -11.90 -37.27
N LYS A 92 -0.07 -10.59 -37.51
CA LYS A 92 -1.21 -9.88 -38.10
C LYS A 92 -1.34 -10.23 -39.59
N ALA A 93 -2.51 -10.74 -39.98
CA ALA A 93 -2.87 -10.91 -41.39
C ALA A 93 -3.17 -9.55 -42.05
N SER A 94 -2.77 -9.40 -43.32
CA SER A 94 -3.07 -8.23 -44.15
C SER A 94 -4.40 -8.44 -44.89
N PRO A 95 -5.34 -7.48 -44.91
CA PRO A 95 -6.55 -7.57 -45.72
C PRO A 95 -6.33 -7.08 -47.15
N ALA A 96 -6.71 -7.91 -48.13
CA ALA A 96 -6.77 -7.54 -49.54
C ALA A 96 -7.97 -6.60 -49.83
N ALA A 97 -7.85 -5.79 -50.87
CA ALA A 97 -8.82 -4.74 -51.21
C ALA A 97 -9.98 -5.23 -52.10
N THR A 98 -11.17 -4.69 -51.88
CA THR A 98 -12.23 -4.58 -52.91
C THR A 98 -12.99 -3.26 -52.78
N LYS A 99 -13.34 -2.64 -53.92
CA LYS A 99 -14.09 -1.38 -54.00
C LYS A 99 -15.60 -1.66 -54.17
N SER A 100 -16.49 -0.85 -53.60
CA SER A 100 -17.37 0.07 -54.35
C SER A 100 -18.35 0.87 -53.46
N ALA A 101 -18.74 2.05 -53.96
CA ALA A 101 -19.60 3.10 -53.39
C ALA A 101 -20.95 2.63 -52.77
N ARG A 102 -21.56 3.36 -51.82
CA ARG A 102 -22.24 4.66 -52.05
C ARG A 102 -22.65 5.38 -50.73
N GLN A 103 -22.49 6.71 -50.68
CA GLN A 103 -22.98 7.66 -49.65
C GLN A 103 -24.37 8.22 -50.02
N PRO A 104 -25.15 8.95 -49.17
CA PRO A 104 -24.75 9.93 -48.12
C PRO A 104 -25.32 9.56 -46.71
N ALA A 105 -25.38 10.39 -45.64
CA ALA A 105 -25.15 11.84 -45.49
C ALA A 105 -24.66 12.29 -44.08
N ALA A 106 -24.22 13.55 -44.02
CA ALA A 106 -24.06 14.48 -42.89
C ALA A 106 -24.38 14.06 -41.43
N ALA A 107 -23.33 14.03 -40.59
CA ALA A 107 -23.30 14.67 -39.27
C ALA A 107 -21.83 14.94 -38.88
N THR A 108 -21.50 16.16 -38.44
CA THR A 108 -20.13 16.56 -38.08
C THR A 108 -19.89 16.44 -36.57
N PRO A 109 -18.82 15.77 -36.11
CA PRO A 109 -18.26 15.95 -34.78
C PRO A 109 -16.86 16.57 -34.78
N ALA A 110 -16.49 17.13 -33.63
CA ALA A 110 -15.21 17.77 -33.32
C ALA A 110 -13.98 16.84 -33.47
N PRO A 111 -12.74 17.38 -33.60
CA PRO A 111 -11.54 16.57 -33.77
C PRO A 111 -11.29 15.63 -32.58
N ALA A 112 -11.23 14.33 -32.87
CA ALA A 112 -10.84 13.32 -31.90
C ALA A 112 -9.34 13.44 -31.59
N ILE A 113 -9.01 13.53 -30.30
CA ILE A 113 -7.64 13.32 -29.81
C ILE A 113 -7.29 11.85 -30.08
N GLY A 114 -6.20 11.62 -30.82
CA GLY A 114 -5.76 10.27 -31.17
C GLY A 114 -5.38 9.42 -29.95
N PRO A 115 -5.39 8.09 -30.06
CA PRO A 115 -5.05 7.20 -28.95
C PRO A 115 -3.62 7.48 -28.46
N ILE A 116 -3.50 7.73 -27.16
CA ILE A 116 -2.21 7.82 -26.47
C ILE A 116 -1.56 6.43 -26.58
N GLY A 117 -0.39 6.36 -27.23
CA GLY A 117 0.37 5.12 -27.35
C GLY A 117 0.79 4.56 -25.99
N PRO A 118 1.16 3.26 -25.91
CA PRO A 118 1.55 2.65 -24.65
C PRO A 118 2.71 3.43 -24.02
N ILE A 119 2.53 3.80 -22.75
CA ILE A 119 3.57 4.41 -21.93
C ILE A 119 4.72 3.41 -21.86
N GLY A 120 5.90 3.82 -22.35
CA GLY A 120 7.10 2.98 -22.31
C GLY A 120 7.47 2.55 -20.88
N PRO A 121 8.25 1.47 -20.72
CA PRO A 121 8.58 0.95 -19.40
C PRO A 121 9.21 2.05 -18.54
N ILE A 122 8.61 2.25 -17.36
CA ILE A 122 9.14 3.12 -16.32
C ILE A 122 10.56 2.65 -16.01
N GLY A 123 11.54 3.56 -16.08
CA GLY A 123 12.94 3.25 -15.80
C GLY A 123 13.14 2.68 -14.39
N PRO A 124 14.24 1.96 -14.14
CA PRO A 124 14.43 1.20 -12.90
C PRO A 124 14.22 2.06 -11.65
N ILE A 125 13.29 1.60 -10.81
CA ILE A 125 12.85 2.31 -9.60
C ILE A 125 13.90 2.14 -8.50
N GLY A 126 14.76 3.15 -8.35
CA GLY A 126 15.62 3.34 -7.18
C GLY A 126 16.83 2.40 -7.08
N PRO A 127 17.80 2.74 -6.20
CA PRO A 127 18.94 1.87 -5.93
C PRO A 127 18.50 0.58 -5.20
N MET A 128 19.12 -0.54 -5.58
CA MET A 128 18.96 -1.82 -4.88
C MET A 128 19.27 -1.70 -3.38
N PRO A 129 18.68 -2.55 -2.52
CA PRO A 129 19.05 -2.59 -1.10
C PRO A 129 20.57 -2.84 -0.96
N PRO A 130 21.25 -2.15 -0.03
CA PRO A 130 22.69 -2.30 0.13
C PRO A 130 23.04 -3.76 0.46
N SER A 131 24.02 -4.30 -0.26
CA SER A 131 24.60 -5.61 0.04
C SER A 131 25.07 -5.65 1.50
N PRO A 132 25.05 -6.83 2.16
CA PRO A 132 25.52 -6.94 3.54
C PRO A 132 26.96 -6.41 3.65
N PRO A 133 27.30 -5.65 4.70
CA PRO A 133 28.55 -4.93 4.77
C PRO A 133 29.72 -5.91 4.74
N ALA A 134 30.53 -5.83 3.68
CA ALA A 134 31.81 -6.51 3.63
C ALA A 134 32.62 -6.13 4.87
N LYS A 135 33.24 -7.12 5.54
CA LYS A 135 33.98 -6.89 6.79
C LYS A 135 35.10 -5.86 6.54
N LEU A 136 34.89 -4.65 7.02
CA LEU A 136 35.78 -3.53 6.76
C LEU A 136 37.15 -3.78 7.39
N LEU A 137 38.16 -3.99 6.54
CA LEU A 137 39.53 -4.18 6.96
C LEU A 137 40.14 -2.82 7.32
N ILE A 138 40.30 -2.53 8.61
CA ILE A 138 40.89 -1.29 9.11
C ILE A 138 41.95 -1.58 10.18
N THR A 139 43.07 -0.86 10.15
CA THR A 139 44.12 -0.97 11.18
C THR A 139 43.66 -0.36 12.51
N PRO A 140 44.12 -0.86 13.69
CA PRO A 140 43.72 -0.30 15.00
C PRO A 140 44.01 1.20 15.16
N ARG A 141 45.13 1.69 14.58
CA ARG A 141 45.49 3.12 14.60
C ARG A 141 44.55 3.96 13.72
N ALA A 142 44.27 3.50 12.49
CA ALA A 142 43.30 4.15 11.61
C ALA A 142 41.90 4.20 12.23
N LYS A 143 41.47 3.10 12.87
CA LYS A 143 40.17 3.03 13.56
C LYS A 143 40.07 4.06 14.70
N LYS A 144 41.15 4.24 15.47
CA LYS A 144 41.19 5.26 16.52
C LYS A 144 41.11 6.68 15.94
N LEU A 145 41.96 7.00 14.96
CA LEU A 145 41.99 8.33 14.32
C LEU A 145 40.65 8.68 13.66
N ALA A 146 40.00 7.72 12.99
CA ALA A 146 38.69 7.90 12.39
C ALA A 146 37.59 8.16 13.45
N ALA A 147 37.64 7.47 14.60
CA ALA A 147 36.70 7.71 15.70
C ALA A 147 36.92 9.09 16.36
N ASP A 148 38.18 9.46 16.62
CA ASP A 148 38.54 10.74 17.24
C ASP A 148 38.06 11.94 16.38
N MET A 149 38.04 11.78 15.05
CA MET A 149 37.61 12.80 14.08
C MET A 149 36.17 12.61 13.56
N LEU A 150 35.38 11.68 14.12
CA LEU A 150 34.00 11.36 13.69
C LEU A 150 33.90 11.08 12.17
N VAL A 151 34.84 10.31 11.62
CA VAL A 151 34.85 9.92 10.20
C VAL A 151 34.42 8.46 10.04
N GLY A 152 33.46 8.22 9.15
CA GLY A 152 32.98 6.88 8.83
C GLY A 152 34.02 6.11 8.00
N PRO A 153 34.62 5.02 8.52
CA PRO A 153 35.73 4.36 7.84
C PRO A 153 35.32 3.61 6.56
N ALA A 154 34.01 3.43 6.32
CA ALA A 154 33.48 2.87 5.08
C ALA A 154 33.55 3.83 3.88
N ALA A 155 33.72 5.15 4.13
CA ALA A 155 33.89 6.15 3.07
C ALA A 155 35.36 6.30 2.61
N ILE A 156 36.30 5.64 3.28
CA ILE A 156 37.74 5.79 3.08
C ILE A 156 38.27 4.63 2.22
N ARG A 157 38.91 4.95 1.10
CA ARG A 157 39.60 3.95 0.28
C ARG A 157 40.90 3.51 0.96
N GLY A 158 41.00 2.24 1.35
CA GLY A 158 42.22 1.68 1.93
C GLY A 158 43.29 1.41 0.89
N THR A 159 44.54 1.77 1.19
CA THR A 159 45.72 1.49 0.33
C THR A 159 46.66 0.43 0.89
N GLY A 160 46.37 -0.09 2.09
CA GLY A 160 47.17 -1.12 2.74
C GLY A 160 46.98 -2.53 2.17
N PRO A 161 47.78 -3.52 2.64
CA PRO A 161 47.64 -4.92 2.25
C PRO A 161 46.19 -5.43 2.40
N ASP A 162 45.74 -6.22 1.42
CA ASP A 162 44.36 -6.70 1.27
C ASP A 162 43.29 -5.58 1.15
N GLY A 163 43.68 -4.37 0.74
CA GLY A 163 42.77 -3.21 0.65
C GLY A 163 42.45 -2.57 2.00
N ARG A 164 43.28 -2.81 3.02
CA ARG A 164 43.06 -2.36 4.40
C ARG A 164 43.23 -0.84 4.55
N VAL A 165 42.34 -0.20 5.30
CA VAL A 165 42.44 1.22 5.65
C VAL A 165 43.56 1.45 6.68
N THR A 166 44.54 2.26 6.28
CA THR A 166 45.73 2.64 7.06
C THR A 166 45.56 4.03 7.68
N GLU A 167 46.47 4.41 8.58
CA GLU A 167 46.45 5.73 9.22
C GLU A 167 46.68 6.87 8.21
N ALA A 168 47.47 6.61 7.15
CA ALA A 168 47.73 7.56 6.07
C ALA A 168 46.44 7.84 5.27
N ASP A 169 45.68 6.81 4.93
CA ASP A 169 44.40 6.93 4.20
C ASP A 169 43.41 7.83 4.94
N VAL A 170 43.32 7.68 6.27
CA VAL A 170 42.44 8.50 7.12
C VAL A 170 42.89 9.97 7.13
N LYS A 171 44.19 10.24 7.27
CA LYS A 171 44.73 11.62 7.23
C LYS A 171 44.51 12.28 5.88
N GLN A 172 44.76 11.55 4.79
CA GLN A 172 44.52 12.04 3.43
C GLN A 172 43.05 12.38 3.21
N PHE A 173 42.13 11.51 3.64
CA PHE A 173 40.68 11.76 3.54
C PHE A 173 40.23 12.98 4.35
N ILE A 174 40.74 13.14 5.58
CA ILE A 174 40.46 14.29 6.44
C ILE A 174 40.91 15.61 5.78
N ALA A 175 42.12 15.64 5.20
CA ALA A 175 42.66 16.80 4.51
C ALA A 175 41.88 17.11 3.21
N GLU A 176 41.58 16.11 2.38
CA GLU A 176 40.82 16.26 1.13
C GLU A 176 39.40 16.80 1.38
N LYS A 177 38.75 16.36 2.46
CA LYS A 177 37.39 16.78 2.83
C LYS A 177 37.34 18.00 3.76
N GLY A 178 38.49 18.61 4.09
CA GLY A 178 38.56 19.81 4.95
C GLY A 178 38.03 19.60 6.37
N ILE A 179 37.99 18.36 6.87
CA ILE A 179 37.31 18.00 8.14
C ILE A 179 37.99 18.65 9.35
N GLU A 180 39.30 18.93 9.27
CA GLU A 180 40.07 19.67 10.29
C GLU A 180 39.54 21.09 10.56
N ALA A 181 38.88 21.73 9.59
CA ALA A 181 38.28 23.05 9.78
C ALA A 181 36.94 23.00 10.53
N ILE A 182 36.28 21.84 10.58
CA ILE A 182 34.90 21.71 11.10
C ILE A 182 34.95 21.50 12.61
N LYS A 183 34.53 22.52 13.37
CA LYS A 183 34.50 22.48 14.84
C LYS A 183 33.22 21.81 15.32
N VAL A 184 33.32 20.78 16.15
CA VAL A 184 32.16 20.09 16.73
C VAL A 184 32.05 20.45 18.22
N THR A 185 30.89 20.96 18.64
CA THR A 185 30.64 21.24 20.07
C THR A 185 30.64 19.95 20.91
N PRO A 186 31.00 19.98 22.21
CA PRO A 186 31.07 18.75 23.02
C PRO A 186 29.76 17.97 23.07
N VAL A 187 28.62 18.67 23.20
CA VAL A 187 27.27 18.07 23.20
C VAL A 187 26.93 17.44 21.84
N ALA A 188 27.22 18.14 20.74
CA ALA A 188 27.04 17.60 19.39
C ALA A 188 27.89 16.34 19.16
N ARG A 189 29.14 16.33 19.63
CA ARG A 189 30.06 15.18 19.53
C ARG A 189 29.52 13.95 20.27
N GLU A 190 28.90 14.12 21.43
CA GLU A 190 28.26 13.03 22.17
C GLU A 190 27.05 12.48 21.41
N LEU A 191 26.17 13.36 20.91
CA LEU A 191 25.00 12.97 20.12
C LEU A 191 25.38 12.30 18.79
N MET A 192 26.41 12.79 18.10
CA MET A 192 26.92 12.16 16.87
C MET A 192 27.41 10.74 17.12
N ASN A 193 28.18 10.52 18.19
CA ASN A 193 28.60 9.18 18.60
C ASN A 193 27.40 8.28 18.92
N LYS A 194 26.43 8.77 19.70
CA LYS A 194 25.20 8.04 20.08
C LYS A 194 24.37 7.59 18.86
N HIS A 195 24.31 8.42 17.82
CA HIS A 195 23.52 8.17 16.61
C HIS A 195 24.34 7.67 15.41
N ALA A 196 25.62 7.31 15.63
CA ALA A 196 26.57 6.92 14.59
C ALA A 196 26.54 7.86 13.37
N LEU A 197 26.66 9.16 13.63
CA LEU A 197 26.80 10.23 12.64
C LEU A 197 28.27 10.62 12.50
N THR A 198 28.67 10.88 11.26
CA THR A 198 29.98 11.40 10.89
C THR A 198 29.91 12.90 10.64
N VAL A 199 31.05 13.58 10.60
CA VAL A 199 31.11 15.03 10.28
C VAL A 199 30.48 15.34 8.91
N LEU A 200 30.54 14.39 7.97
CA LEU A 200 29.99 14.56 6.62
C LEU A 200 28.47 14.29 6.54
N ASP A 201 27.87 13.67 7.56
CA ASP A 201 26.42 13.46 7.64
C ASP A 201 25.67 14.68 8.20
N VAL A 202 26.38 15.74 8.61
CA VAL A 202 25.81 16.87 9.36
C VAL A 202 26.22 18.20 8.73
N CYS A 203 25.25 18.97 8.24
CA CYS A 203 25.51 20.32 7.74
C CYS A 203 25.62 21.32 8.91
N PRO A 204 26.79 21.98 9.13
CA PRO A 204 26.99 22.90 10.24
C PRO A 204 26.25 24.23 10.02
N SER A 205 25.46 24.67 10.99
CA SER A 205 24.81 26.00 10.97
C SER A 205 25.40 26.99 11.97
N GLY A 206 26.19 26.53 12.94
CA GLY A 206 26.74 27.37 13.99
C GLY A 206 27.82 28.33 13.51
N GLU A 207 27.91 29.48 14.17
CA GLU A 207 28.85 30.57 13.90
C GLU A 207 30.29 30.09 13.65
N GLY A 208 30.88 30.46 12.51
CA GLY A 208 32.22 30.01 12.11
C GLY A 208 32.30 28.54 11.67
N GLY A 209 31.20 27.98 11.16
CA GLY A 209 31.14 26.62 10.60
C GLY A 209 31.16 25.51 11.64
N ARG A 210 30.60 25.76 12.84
CA ARG A 210 30.59 24.77 13.93
C ARG A 210 29.31 23.90 13.90
N ILE A 211 29.46 22.62 14.17
CA ILE A 211 28.34 21.68 14.36
C ILE A 211 27.75 21.86 15.77
N THR A 212 26.48 22.23 15.80
CA THR A 212 25.66 22.44 17.00
C THR A 212 24.82 21.20 17.33
N GLN A 213 24.14 21.19 18.49
CA GLN A 213 23.18 20.14 18.84
C GLN A 213 22.03 20.05 17.82
N GLU A 214 21.48 21.18 17.41
CA GLU A 214 20.35 21.26 16.46
C GLU A 214 20.72 20.68 15.08
N ASP A 215 21.97 20.87 14.64
CA ASP A 215 22.49 20.28 13.40
C ASP A 215 22.49 18.75 13.45
N VAL A 216 22.89 18.19 14.60
CA VAL A 216 22.91 16.75 14.83
C VAL A 216 21.49 16.19 14.93
N GLU A 217 20.60 16.86 15.66
CA GLU A 217 19.19 16.44 15.78
C GLU A 217 18.48 16.45 14.42
N ARG A 218 18.75 17.46 13.58
CA ARG A 218 18.28 17.51 12.19
C ARG A 218 18.82 16.34 11.36
N ALA A 219 20.12 16.07 11.40
CA ALA A 219 20.72 14.93 10.70
C ALA A 219 20.21 13.56 11.20
N VAL A 220 19.87 13.43 12.50
CA VAL A 220 19.19 12.25 13.04
C VAL A 220 17.76 12.13 12.49
N ALA A 221 17.05 13.24 12.32
CA ALA A 221 15.69 13.25 11.75
C ALA A 221 15.67 12.94 10.24
N GLU A 222 16.70 13.36 9.51
CA GLU A 222 16.89 13.09 8.07
C GLU A 222 17.26 11.63 7.77
N LYS A 223 17.92 10.92 8.70
CA LYS A 223 18.29 9.51 8.51
C LYS A 223 17.06 8.63 8.21
N PRO A 224 17.10 7.79 7.15
CA PRO A 224 16.02 6.87 6.84
C PRO A 224 15.70 5.93 8.01
N ARG A 225 14.48 6.07 8.57
CA ARG A 225 13.99 5.21 9.64
C ARG A 225 13.23 4.01 9.05
N PRO A 226 13.50 2.77 9.50
CA PRO A 226 12.78 1.61 9.00
C PRO A 226 11.30 1.69 9.39
N MET A 227 10.39 1.46 8.44
CA MET A 227 8.97 1.34 8.74
C MET A 227 8.71 0.15 9.68
N SER A 228 7.84 0.36 10.67
CA SER A 228 7.30 -0.73 11.49
C SER A 228 6.61 -1.78 10.62
N LYS A 229 6.51 -3.03 11.10
CA LYS A 229 5.88 -4.13 10.36
C LYS A 229 4.45 -3.76 9.93
N MET A 230 3.67 -3.14 10.81
CA MET A 230 2.32 -2.65 10.52
C MET A 230 2.32 -1.56 9.44
N ARG A 231 3.18 -0.53 9.57
CA ARG A 231 3.24 0.56 8.59
C ARG A 231 3.65 0.07 7.19
N ARG A 232 4.55 -0.92 7.11
CA ARG A 232 4.97 -1.55 5.85
C ARG A 232 3.82 -2.30 5.16
N ILE A 233 3.03 -3.07 5.92
CA ILE A 233 1.85 -3.78 5.40
C ILE A 233 0.79 -2.78 4.91
N ILE A 234 0.55 -1.70 5.65
CA ILE A 234 -0.37 -0.63 5.24
C ILE A 234 0.12 0.02 3.93
N ALA A 235 1.40 0.38 3.83
CA ALA A 235 1.97 0.97 2.62
C ALA A 235 1.81 0.05 1.39
N GLN A 236 2.11 -1.25 1.53
CA GLN A 236 1.92 -2.25 0.48
C GLN A 236 0.45 -2.35 0.04
N ARG A 237 -0.49 -2.45 0.98
CA ARG A 237 -1.94 -2.55 0.69
C ARG A 237 -2.50 -1.30 0.02
N MET A 238 -2.09 -0.11 0.46
CA MET A 238 -2.56 1.15 -0.14
C MET A 238 -1.98 1.36 -1.55
N ALA A 239 -0.71 1.00 -1.77
CA ALA A 239 -0.12 1.00 -3.10
C ALA A 239 -0.83 0.00 -4.04
N GLN A 240 -1.05 -1.24 -3.59
CA GLN A 240 -1.79 -2.24 -4.33
C GLN A 240 -3.20 -1.75 -4.71
N SER A 241 -3.92 -1.14 -3.77
CA SER A 241 -5.27 -0.60 -4.03
C SER A 241 -5.26 0.44 -5.16
N MET A 242 -4.40 1.46 -5.06
CA MET A 242 -4.33 2.51 -6.07
C MET A 242 -3.78 2.07 -7.43
N GLN A 243 -2.96 1.01 -7.48
CA GLN A 243 -2.42 0.47 -8.73
C GLN A 243 -3.41 -0.47 -9.45
N THR A 244 -4.30 -1.15 -8.71
CA THR A 244 -5.15 -2.24 -9.26
C THR A 244 -6.64 -1.92 -9.31
N ILE A 245 -7.12 -0.96 -8.52
CA ILE A 245 -8.53 -0.56 -8.47
C ILE A 245 -8.70 0.80 -9.18
N PRO A 246 -9.42 0.88 -10.30
CA PRO A 246 -9.79 2.15 -10.93
C PRO A 246 -10.75 2.93 -10.02
N HIS A 247 -10.18 3.79 -9.17
CA HIS A 247 -10.95 4.58 -8.22
C HIS A 247 -11.75 5.67 -8.93
N PHE A 248 -13.06 5.67 -8.70
CA PHE A 248 -13.98 6.72 -9.11
C PHE A 248 -14.61 7.40 -7.90
N TYR A 249 -14.67 8.73 -7.95
CA TYR A 249 -15.05 9.58 -6.81
C TYR A 249 -16.33 10.36 -7.10
N VAL A 250 -17.31 10.27 -6.22
CA VAL A 250 -18.53 11.10 -6.26
C VAL A 250 -18.69 11.80 -4.92
N THR A 251 -18.94 13.10 -4.95
CA THR A 251 -19.22 13.89 -3.74
C THR A 251 -20.67 14.35 -3.73
N VAL A 252 -21.35 14.19 -2.60
CA VAL A 252 -22.63 14.86 -2.31
C VAL A 252 -22.49 15.73 -1.07
N ARG A 253 -23.37 16.72 -0.97
CA ARG A 253 -23.53 17.56 0.22
C ARG A 253 -24.85 17.22 0.91
N VAL A 254 -24.78 16.93 2.20
CA VAL A 254 -25.91 16.51 3.04
C VAL A 254 -26.19 17.60 4.08
N ASP A 255 -27.47 17.94 4.26
CA ASP A 255 -27.97 18.87 5.25
C ASP A 255 -28.20 18.14 6.57
N MET A 256 -27.27 18.31 7.50
CA MET A 256 -27.27 17.62 8.80
C MET A 256 -28.04 18.40 9.87
N THR A 257 -28.59 19.57 9.54
CA THR A 257 -29.21 20.51 10.51
C THR A 257 -30.28 19.83 11.36
N ASP A 258 -31.25 19.20 10.70
CA ASP A 258 -32.46 18.70 11.34
C ASP A 258 -32.14 17.40 12.12
N LEU A 259 -31.22 16.57 11.61
CA LEU A 259 -30.67 15.40 12.31
C LEU A 259 -29.84 15.77 13.55
N MET A 260 -29.04 16.85 13.49
CA MET A 260 -28.25 17.33 14.63
C MET A 260 -29.15 17.91 15.73
N ALA A 261 -30.25 18.57 15.36
CA ALA A 261 -31.28 19.01 16.30
C ALA A 261 -31.96 17.80 16.97
N PHE A 262 -32.48 16.85 16.18
CA PHE A 262 -33.09 15.62 16.69
C PHE A 262 -32.15 14.83 17.62
N ARG A 263 -30.88 14.67 17.26
CA ARG A 263 -29.89 13.99 18.10
C ARG A 263 -29.72 14.67 19.47
N LYS A 264 -29.86 15.99 19.55
CA LYS A 264 -29.75 16.76 20.80
C LYS A 264 -31.01 16.61 21.66
N GLU A 265 -32.18 16.56 21.04
CA GLU A 265 -33.49 16.27 21.63
C GLU A 265 -33.54 14.83 22.19
N ALA A 266 -33.28 13.83 21.34
CA ALA A 266 -33.27 12.42 21.71
C ALA A 266 -32.25 12.07 22.80
N ARG A 267 -31.12 12.77 22.85
CA ARG A 267 -30.14 12.64 23.94
C ARG A 267 -30.65 13.17 25.28
N ARG A 268 -31.50 14.20 25.28
CA ARG A 268 -32.13 14.79 26.47
C ARG A 268 -33.28 13.94 26.99
N GLU A 269 -34.12 13.42 26.08
CA GLU A 269 -35.39 12.80 26.43
C GLU A 269 -35.32 11.27 26.51
N HIS A 270 -34.61 10.63 25.59
CA HIS A 270 -34.47 9.16 25.52
C HIS A 270 -33.08 8.67 25.96
N GLY A 271 -32.19 9.58 26.37
CA GLY A 271 -30.83 9.24 26.81
C GLY A 271 -29.90 8.74 25.69
N LEU A 272 -30.27 8.94 24.42
CA LEU A 272 -29.56 8.43 23.24
C LEU A 272 -28.06 8.80 23.26
N LYS A 273 -27.20 7.77 23.14
CA LYS A 273 -25.73 7.93 23.20
C LYS A 273 -25.06 8.02 21.83
N ALA A 274 -25.78 7.75 20.75
CA ALA A 274 -25.28 7.74 19.38
C ALA A 274 -24.52 9.02 18.98
N SER A 275 -23.40 8.85 18.31
CA SER A 275 -22.64 9.90 17.62
C SER A 275 -23.16 10.10 16.19
N VAL A 276 -22.77 11.21 15.55
CA VAL A 276 -23.09 11.42 14.12
C VAL A 276 -22.50 10.31 13.24
N GLY A 277 -21.34 9.75 13.63
CA GLY A 277 -20.74 8.60 12.95
C GLY A 277 -21.60 7.33 13.02
N ASP A 278 -22.37 7.13 14.10
CA ASP A 278 -23.23 5.96 14.27
C ASP A 278 -24.53 6.09 13.44
N PHE A 279 -25.08 7.31 13.32
CA PHE A 279 -26.16 7.62 12.37
C PHE A 279 -25.71 7.37 10.92
N ILE A 280 -24.53 7.83 10.54
CA ILE A 280 -23.95 7.57 9.20
C ILE A 280 -23.74 6.06 9.02
N GLY A 281 -23.19 5.36 10.02
CA GLY A 281 -23.03 3.90 10.00
C GLY A 281 -24.34 3.17 9.77
N LYS A 282 -25.42 3.53 10.49
CA LYS A 282 -26.74 2.93 10.29
C LYS A 282 -27.33 3.27 8.92
N ALA A 283 -27.22 4.52 8.47
CA ALA A 283 -27.73 4.95 7.17
C ALA A 283 -27.01 4.24 6.00
N VAL A 284 -25.68 4.09 6.09
CA VAL A 284 -24.87 3.29 5.16
C VAL A 284 -25.32 1.83 5.17
N ALA A 285 -25.50 1.22 6.36
CA ALA A 285 -25.90 -0.18 6.46
C ALA A 285 -27.25 -0.47 5.78
N LEU A 286 -28.24 0.41 6.02
CA LEU A 286 -29.55 0.33 5.37
C LEU A 286 -29.45 0.54 3.85
N THR A 287 -28.60 1.46 3.39
CA THR A 287 -28.43 1.76 1.97
C THR A 287 -27.69 0.62 1.24
N LEU A 288 -26.70 -0.02 1.86
CA LEU A 288 -26.02 -1.20 1.30
C LEU A 288 -26.98 -2.40 1.16
N ARG A 289 -27.92 -2.57 2.10
CA ARG A 289 -28.97 -3.59 2.01
C ARG A 289 -29.95 -3.33 0.85
N GLU A 290 -30.21 -2.06 0.53
CA GLU A 290 -31.03 -1.65 -0.62
C GLU A 290 -30.25 -1.66 -1.95
N MET A 291 -28.93 -1.54 -1.90
CA MET A 291 -28.03 -1.47 -3.07
C MET A 291 -26.86 -2.45 -2.93
N PRO A 292 -27.10 -3.77 -2.97
CA PRO A 292 -26.07 -4.79 -2.71
C PRO A 292 -24.90 -4.75 -3.71
N VAL A 293 -25.11 -4.19 -4.91
CA VAL A 293 -24.03 -3.96 -5.90
C VAL A 293 -22.88 -3.10 -5.35
N VAL A 294 -23.15 -2.16 -4.43
CA VAL A 294 -22.10 -1.34 -3.79
C VAL A 294 -21.33 -2.14 -2.72
N ASN A 295 -21.97 -3.18 -2.16
CA ASN A 295 -21.38 -4.12 -1.20
C ASN A 295 -20.74 -5.33 -1.94
N SER A 296 -19.98 -5.08 -3.02
CA SER A 296 -19.42 -6.11 -3.90
C SER A 296 -17.92 -5.91 -4.15
N VAL A 297 -17.18 -6.99 -4.42
CA VAL A 297 -15.72 -6.95 -4.70
C VAL A 297 -15.40 -7.56 -6.07
N CYS A 298 -14.42 -6.97 -6.76
CA CYS A 298 -13.94 -7.44 -8.06
C CYS A 298 -12.83 -8.48 -7.86
N LEU A 299 -13.03 -9.67 -8.42
CA LEU A 299 -12.12 -10.81 -8.36
C LEU A 299 -11.54 -11.09 -9.75
N GLY A 300 -11.06 -10.04 -10.43
CA GLY A 300 -10.54 -10.11 -11.79
C GLY A 300 -11.66 -10.03 -12.83
N ASP A 301 -12.07 -11.18 -13.35
CA ASP A 301 -13.14 -11.34 -14.34
C ASP A 301 -14.53 -11.59 -13.72
N THR A 302 -14.58 -11.82 -12.41
CA THR A 302 -15.82 -12.10 -11.67
C THR A 302 -16.10 -11.06 -10.58
N VAL A 303 -17.38 -10.88 -10.24
CA VAL A 303 -17.83 -9.98 -9.18
C VAL A 303 -18.50 -10.79 -8.08
N LYS A 304 -18.07 -10.61 -6.83
CA LYS A 304 -18.69 -11.22 -5.67
C LYS A 304 -19.46 -10.17 -4.86
N THR A 305 -20.78 -10.29 -4.83
CA THR A 305 -21.63 -9.51 -3.92
C THR A 305 -21.65 -10.13 -2.53
N HIS A 306 -21.43 -9.32 -1.50
CA HIS A 306 -21.52 -9.74 -0.11
C HIS A 306 -22.97 -9.70 0.38
N ARG A 307 -23.40 -10.76 1.08
CA ARG A 307 -24.73 -10.82 1.72
C ARG A 307 -24.71 -10.12 3.07
N GLU A 308 -23.62 -10.27 3.81
CA GLU A 308 -23.37 -9.61 5.08
C GLU A 308 -23.00 -8.13 4.86
N VAL A 309 -23.56 -7.24 5.68
CA VAL A 309 -23.18 -5.82 5.69
C VAL A 309 -22.25 -5.57 6.87
N ASN A 310 -20.94 -5.67 6.63
CA ASN A 310 -19.92 -5.52 7.66
C ASN A 310 -19.21 -4.17 7.49
N ILE A 311 -19.50 -3.21 8.37
CA ILE A 311 -18.98 -1.84 8.23
C ILE A 311 -17.68 -1.70 9.00
N GLY A 312 -16.60 -1.45 8.26
CA GLY A 312 -15.34 -0.98 8.81
C GLY A 312 -15.45 0.49 9.25
N MET A 313 -15.09 0.82 10.49
CA MET A 313 -15.00 2.19 10.98
C MET A 313 -13.52 2.56 11.15
N ALA A 314 -13.02 3.50 10.37
CA ALA A 314 -11.59 3.83 10.36
C ALA A 314 -11.19 4.63 11.61
N VAL A 315 -10.26 4.09 12.41
CA VAL A 315 -9.75 4.72 13.64
C VAL A 315 -8.27 5.07 13.46
N ALA A 316 -7.96 6.36 13.57
CA ALA A 316 -6.60 6.88 13.52
C ALA A 316 -5.83 6.55 14.81
N LEU A 317 -4.57 6.14 14.64
CA LEU A 317 -3.58 5.86 15.69
C LEU A 317 -2.27 6.58 15.34
N GLU A 318 -1.39 6.81 16.31
CA GLU A 318 -0.07 7.42 16.04
C GLU A 318 0.76 6.60 15.03
N GLU A 319 0.74 5.28 15.18
CA GLU A 319 1.50 4.35 14.34
C GLU A 319 0.84 4.00 13.00
N GLY A 320 -0.42 4.39 12.76
CA GLY A 320 -1.13 4.07 11.53
C GLY A 320 -2.65 4.24 11.59
N LEU A 321 -3.35 3.44 10.77
CA LEU A 321 -4.80 3.35 10.74
C LEU A 321 -5.18 1.90 11.06
N VAL A 322 -6.22 1.71 11.87
CA VAL A 322 -6.88 0.41 12.03
C VAL A 322 -8.37 0.56 11.75
N VAL A 323 -8.98 -0.48 11.19
CA VAL A 323 -10.39 -0.44 10.75
C VAL A 323 -11.15 -1.56 11.44
N PRO A 324 -11.59 -1.38 12.71
CA PRO A 324 -12.50 -2.31 13.35
C PRO A 324 -13.82 -2.45 12.56
N VAL A 325 -14.38 -3.65 12.57
CA VAL A 325 -15.52 -4.07 11.75
C VAL A 325 -16.74 -4.34 12.60
N ILE A 326 -17.80 -3.55 12.40
CA ILE A 326 -19.14 -3.79 12.95
C ILE A 326 -19.84 -4.80 12.02
N ARG A 327 -19.87 -6.07 12.43
CA ARG A 327 -20.48 -7.17 11.65
C ARG A 327 -22.01 -7.08 11.64
N ASN A 328 -22.62 -7.38 10.50
CA ASN A 328 -24.09 -7.38 10.27
C ASN A 328 -24.78 -6.08 10.72
N ALA A 329 -24.18 -4.93 10.40
CA ALA A 329 -24.63 -3.60 10.84
C ALA A 329 -26.05 -3.23 10.34
N ASP A 330 -26.54 -3.88 9.29
CA ASP A 330 -27.90 -3.69 8.78
C ASP A 330 -28.97 -4.26 9.73
N ALA A 331 -28.66 -5.34 10.44
CA ALA A 331 -29.53 -6.00 11.41
C ALA A 331 -29.52 -5.37 12.81
N LEU A 332 -28.47 -4.63 13.17
CA LEU A 332 -28.31 -4.02 14.50
C LEU A 332 -29.16 -2.75 14.69
N SER A 333 -29.61 -2.46 15.92
CA SER A 333 -30.23 -1.16 16.24
C SER A 333 -29.19 -0.02 16.25
N LEU A 334 -29.65 1.24 16.24
CA LEU A 334 -28.76 2.40 16.32
C LEU A 334 -27.92 2.39 17.60
N ASP A 335 -28.52 2.03 18.75
CA ASP A 335 -27.80 1.91 20.02
C ASP A 335 -26.77 0.78 20.02
N GLN A 336 -27.10 -0.38 19.43
CA GLN A 336 -26.15 -1.50 19.30
C GLN A 336 -24.96 -1.14 18.41
N ILE A 337 -25.17 -0.34 17.36
CA ILE A 337 -24.08 0.21 16.55
C ILE A 337 -23.25 1.17 17.39
N ALA A 338 -23.86 2.13 18.10
CA ALA A 338 -23.16 3.11 18.92
C ALA A 338 -22.33 2.47 20.06
N GLU A 339 -22.86 1.43 20.71
CA GLU A 339 -22.15 0.66 21.74
C GLU A 339 -20.93 -0.06 21.16
N LYS A 340 -21.10 -0.83 20.08
CA LYS A 340 -20.00 -1.55 19.41
C LYS A 340 -18.96 -0.61 18.82
N SER A 341 -19.39 0.46 18.16
CA SER A 341 -18.57 1.53 17.60
C SER A 341 -17.66 2.14 18.67
N LYS A 342 -18.23 2.43 19.86
CA LYS A 342 -17.49 2.99 21.00
C LYS A 342 -16.49 1.99 21.60
N ASP A 343 -16.91 0.75 21.85
CA ASP A 343 -16.05 -0.31 22.40
C ASP A 343 -14.85 -0.59 21.47
N LEU A 344 -15.14 -0.89 20.20
CA LEU A 344 -14.12 -1.17 19.19
C LEU A 344 -13.16 0.02 19.02
N SER A 345 -13.65 1.27 19.04
CA SER A 345 -12.81 2.46 18.97
C SER A 345 -11.92 2.67 20.21
N ALA A 346 -12.39 2.29 21.40
CA ALA A 346 -11.58 2.32 22.61
C ALA A 346 -10.49 1.26 22.57
N ARG A 347 -10.85 0.01 22.29
CA ARG A 347 -9.89 -1.11 22.18
C ARG A 347 -8.92 -0.96 21.02
N ALA A 348 -9.30 -0.29 19.93
CA ALA A 348 -8.40 0.12 18.85
C ALA A 348 -7.26 1.02 19.35
N ARG A 349 -7.61 2.08 20.09
CA ARG A 349 -6.64 3.05 20.65
C ARG A 349 -5.74 2.41 21.69
N GLU A 350 -6.27 1.48 22.49
CA GLU A 350 -5.50 0.71 23.46
C GLU A 350 -4.67 -0.43 22.84
N LYS A 351 -4.72 -0.64 21.52
CA LYS A 351 -4.08 -1.75 20.79
C LYS A 351 -4.52 -3.15 21.27
N LYS A 352 -5.78 -3.28 21.72
CA LYS A 352 -6.42 -4.51 22.27
C LYS A 352 -7.49 -5.13 21.36
N LEU A 353 -7.48 -4.83 20.05
CA LEU A 353 -8.35 -5.52 19.09
C LEU A 353 -7.78 -6.90 18.75
N ALA A 354 -8.64 -7.91 18.74
CA ALA A 354 -8.31 -9.23 18.22
C ALA A 354 -8.20 -9.19 16.68
N PRO A 355 -7.38 -10.06 16.05
CA PRO A 355 -7.18 -10.06 14.59
C PRO A 355 -8.48 -10.16 13.76
N GLU A 356 -9.50 -10.83 14.29
CA GLU A 356 -10.79 -11.09 13.65
C GLU A 356 -11.69 -9.85 13.65
N GLU A 357 -11.38 -8.84 14.47
CA GLU A 357 -12.19 -7.63 14.64
C GLU A 357 -11.84 -6.52 13.65
N TYR A 358 -10.70 -6.60 12.97
CA TYR A 358 -10.31 -5.70 11.87
C TYR A 358 -10.17 -6.44 10.52
N GLN A 359 -10.91 -7.54 10.37
CA GLN A 359 -10.97 -8.37 9.17
C GLN A 359 -12.41 -8.67 8.74
N GLY A 360 -12.63 -8.82 7.43
CA GLY A 360 -13.95 -9.15 6.87
C GLY A 360 -14.94 -7.98 6.83
N GLY A 361 -14.44 -6.74 6.83
CA GLY A 361 -15.21 -5.59 6.37
C GLY A 361 -15.59 -5.76 4.90
N THR A 362 -16.78 -5.28 4.54
CA THR A 362 -17.29 -5.27 3.17
C THR A 362 -17.43 -3.85 2.63
N PHE A 363 -17.41 -2.85 3.52
CA PHE A 363 -17.47 -1.43 3.23
C PHE A 363 -16.83 -0.63 4.37
N THR A 364 -15.96 0.33 4.07
CA THR A 364 -15.34 1.20 5.09
C THR A 364 -15.97 2.61 5.13
N ILE A 365 -16.09 3.16 6.34
CA ILE A 365 -16.37 4.57 6.60
C ILE A 365 -15.12 5.20 7.23
N SER A 366 -14.64 6.29 6.63
CA SER A 366 -13.54 7.12 7.14
C SER A 366 -14.07 8.52 7.44
N ASN A 367 -13.90 8.99 8.67
CA ASN A 367 -14.40 10.29 9.11
C ASN A 367 -13.25 11.17 9.60
N MET A 368 -13.05 12.30 8.92
CA MET A 368 -12.06 13.32 9.31
C MET A 368 -12.71 14.65 9.69
N GLY A 369 -14.05 14.71 9.79
CA GLY A 369 -14.76 15.92 10.19
C GLY A 369 -14.39 16.43 11.58
N MET A 370 -14.00 15.53 12.49
CA MET A 370 -13.48 15.91 13.82
C MET A 370 -12.09 16.57 13.79
N LEU A 371 -11.40 16.55 12.64
CA LEU A 371 -10.12 17.21 12.41
C LEU A 371 -10.27 18.51 11.58
N GLY A 372 -11.50 18.96 11.33
CA GLY A 372 -11.77 20.16 10.51
C GLY A 372 -11.57 19.96 9.01
N VAL A 373 -11.50 18.72 8.53
CA VAL A 373 -11.35 18.42 7.09
C VAL A 373 -12.71 18.50 6.41
N SER A 374 -12.99 19.58 5.68
CA SER A 374 -14.28 19.80 5.00
C SER A 374 -14.52 18.85 3.81
N HIS A 375 -13.47 18.38 3.14
CA HIS A 375 -13.53 17.40 2.05
C HIS A 375 -12.23 16.60 1.93
N PHE A 376 -12.35 15.30 1.66
CA PHE A 376 -11.25 14.44 1.21
C PHE A 376 -11.78 13.25 0.39
N THR A 377 -10.86 12.56 -0.29
CA THR A 377 -11.06 11.27 -0.95
C THR A 377 -10.30 10.19 -0.18
N ALA A 378 -10.87 8.99 -0.06
CA ALA A 378 -10.25 7.88 0.67
C ALA A 378 -9.82 6.78 -0.30
N ILE A 379 -8.75 6.05 0.07
CA ILE A 379 -8.29 4.89 -0.69
C ILE A 379 -9.12 3.67 -0.27
N ILE A 380 -9.65 2.92 -1.22
CA ILE A 380 -10.44 1.71 -0.98
C ILE A 380 -9.55 0.67 -0.28
N ASN A 381 -10.07 0.00 0.75
CA ASN A 381 -9.35 -1.11 1.38
C ASN A 381 -9.37 -2.32 0.43
N PRO A 382 -8.23 -2.97 0.12
CA PRO A 382 -8.22 -4.17 -0.70
C PRO A 382 -9.16 -5.26 -0.16
N GLY A 383 -10.11 -5.69 -0.99
CA GLY A 383 -11.18 -6.61 -0.61
C GLY A 383 -12.57 -5.98 -0.50
N GLU A 384 -12.68 -4.65 -0.53
CA GLU A 384 -13.93 -3.90 -0.56
C GLU A 384 -14.15 -3.25 -1.94
N GLY A 385 -15.41 -2.97 -2.30
CA GLY A 385 -15.76 -2.27 -3.55
C GLY A 385 -15.80 -0.74 -3.41
N ALA A 386 -15.97 -0.22 -2.20
CA ALA A 386 -16.10 1.20 -1.96
C ALA A 386 -15.74 1.61 -0.51
N ILE A 387 -15.35 2.88 -0.36
CA ILE A 387 -15.10 3.53 0.92
C ILE A 387 -15.77 4.92 0.93
N LEU A 388 -16.36 5.28 2.07
CA LEU A 388 -17.01 6.56 2.28
C LEU A 388 -16.13 7.50 3.12
N ALA A 389 -15.71 8.61 2.54
CA ALA A 389 -15.05 9.70 3.25
C ALA A 389 -16.10 10.72 3.73
N VAL A 390 -16.06 11.05 5.03
CA VAL A 390 -16.98 11.97 5.71
C VAL A 390 -16.20 13.19 6.19
N GLY A 391 -16.51 14.36 5.61
CA GLY A 391 -15.93 15.64 5.99
C GLY A 391 -16.56 16.27 7.23
N ALA A 392 -16.12 17.48 7.56
CA ALA A 392 -16.69 18.30 8.61
C ALA A 392 -18.14 18.70 8.30
N ALA A 393 -18.93 18.86 9.35
CA ALA A 393 -20.28 19.40 9.28
C ALA A 393 -20.21 20.88 9.68
N GLU A 394 -20.39 21.78 8.71
CA GLU A 394 -20.05 23.21 8.81
C GLU A 394 -21.30 24.08 8.61
N GLU A 395 -21.45 25.14 9.41
CA GLU A 395 -22.52 26.12 9.22
C GLU A 395 -22.29 26.91 7.93
N THR A 396 -23.23 26.78 6.99
CA THR A 396 -23.17 27.36 5.66
C THR A 396 -24.45 28.13 5.37
N GLY A 397 -24.33 29.36 4.85
CA GLY A 397 -25.46 30.10 4.31
C GLY A 397 -25.94 29.49 2.99
N VAL A 398 -27.20 29.06 2.93
CA VAL A 398 -27.83 28.50 1.72
C VAL A 398 -29.12 29.22 1.38
N VAL A 399 -29.39 29.36 0.08
CA VAL A 399 -30.69 29.85 -0.39
C VAL A 399 -31.66 28.67 -0.48
N ARG A 400 -32.74 28.69 0.30
CA ARG A 400 -33.88 27.75 0.17
C ARG A 400 -35.15 28.57 -0.07
N LYS A 401 -35.93 28.21 -1.11
CA LYS A 401 -37.19 28.88 -1.48
C LYS A 401 -37.08 30.41 -1.68
N GLY A 402 -35.89 30.91 -2.00
CA GLY A 402 -35.60 32.35 -2.18
C GLY A 402 -35.05 33.06 -0.94
N GLU A 403 -35.05 32.42 0.24
CA GLU A 403 -34.55 32.99 1.49
C GLU A 403 -33.17 32.44 1.87
N LEU A 404 -32.34 33.28 2.49
CA LEU A 404 -31.06 32.87 3.04
C LEU A 404 -31.27 32.23 4.42
N ALA A 405 -30.90 30.96 4.56
CA ALA A 405 -30.93 30.21 5.81
C ALA A 405 -29.54 29.67 6.14
N VAL A 406 -29.15 29.71 7.42
CA VAL A 406 -27.96 28.99 7.91
C VAL A 406 -28.33 27.52 8.08
N ARG A 407 -27.54 26.62 7.50
CA ARG A 407 -27.71 25.17 7.57
C ARG A 407 -26.36 24.50 7.85
N THR A 408 -26.35 23.43 8.65
CA THR A 408 -25.13 22.64 8.87
C THR A 408 -24.98 21.64 7.75
N LEU A 409 -23.99 21.84 6.88
CA LEU A 409 -23.77 21.02 5.69
C LEU A 409 -22.51 20.17 5.85
N MET A 410 -22.58 18.92 5.39
CA MET A 410 -21.49 17.97 5.45
C MET A 410 -21.23 17.40 4.07
N ASN A 411 -19.97 17.41 3.61
CA ASN A 411 -19.61 16.76 2.35
C ASN A 411 -19.31 15.28 2.60
N MET A 412 -19.81 14.42 1.72
CA MET A 412 -19.61 12.97 1.76
C MET A 412 -19.11 12.51 0.40
N THR A 413 -17.91 11.92 0.36
CA THR A 413 -17.26 11.45 -0.86
C THR A 413 -17.23 9.94 -0.89
N LEU A 414 -17.92 9.31 -1.84
CA LEU A 414 -17.76 7.88 -2.12
C LEU A 414 -16.58 7.70 -3.06
N SER A 415 -15.62 6.87 -2.66
CA SER A 415 -14.60 6.33 -3.56
C SER A 415 -15.00 4.89 -3.88
N SER A 416 -15.04 4.52 -5.15
CA SER A 416 -15.64 3.26 -5.62
C SER A 416 -14.83 2.61 -6.75
N ASP A 417 -14.84 1.29 -6.82
CA ASP A 417 -14.24 0.50 -7.89
C ASP A 417 -15.11 0.63 -9.16
N HIS A 418 -14.66 1.43 -10.13
CA HIS A 418 -15.42 1.69 -11.35
C HIS A 418 -15.57 0.46 -12.26
N ARG A 419 -14.93 -0.68 -11.94
CA ARG A 419 -15.20 -1.96 -12.64
C ARG A 419 -16.54 -2.58 -12.26
N ILE A 420 -17.14 -2.16 -11.13
CA ILE A 420 -18.42 -2.67 -10.62
C ILE A 420 -19.44 -1.55 -10.43
N ILE A 421 -18.99 -0.40 -9.91
CA ILE A 421 -19.86 0.68 -9.46
C ILE A 421 -19.74 1.84 -10.45
N ASP A 422 -20.64 1.87 -11.43
CA ASP A 422 -20.73 2.97 -12.38
C ASP A 422 -21.19 4.28 -11.74
N GLY A 423 -20.91 5.39 -12.41
CA GLY A 423 -21.30 6.73 -11.95
C GLY A 423 -22.77 6.90 -11.57
N ALA A 424 -23.69 6.24 -12.30
CA ALA A 424 -25.11 6.25 -11.97
C ALA A 424 -25.42 5.47 -10.68
N VAL A 425 -24.72 4.36 -10.42
CA VAL A 425 -24.88 3.54 -9.21
C VAL A 425 -24.32 4.26 -8.00
N ALA A 426 -23.12 4.83 -8.10
CA ALA A 426 -22.50 5.65 -7.06
C ALA A 426 -23.37 6.88 -6.70
N ALA A 427 -23.89 7.59 -7.69
CA ALA A 427 -24.79 8.73 -7.49
C ALA A 427 -26.11 8.31 -6.83
N GLN A 428 -26.70 7.19 -7.24
CA GLN A 428 -27.91 6.65 -6.60
C GLN A 428 -27.68 6.22 -5.15
N PHE A 429 -26.53 5.62 -4.84
CA PHE A 429 -26.16 5.24 -3.48
C PHE A 429 -26.03 6.47 -2.57
N LEU A 430 -25.26 7.46 -3.00
CA LEU A 430 -25.11 8.71 -2.27
C LEU A 430 -26.42 9.50 -2.15
N LYS A 431 -27.29 9.46 -3.17
CA LYS A 431 -28.64 10.04 -3.10
C LYS A 431 -29.48 9.36 -2.01
N ARG A 432 -29.59 8.02 -2.01
CA ARG A 432 -30.35 7.28 -0.98
C ARG A 432 -29.78 7.51 0.42
N LEU A 433 -28.45 7.57 0.55
CA LEU A 433 -27.77 7.85 1.82
C LEU A 433 -28.07 9.28 2.33
N LYS A 434 -28.03 10.29 1.44
CA LYS A 434 -28.44 11.67 1.72
C LYS A 434 -29.91 11.73 2.16
N GLU A 435 -30.82 11.09 1.42
CA GLU A 435 -32.26 11.05 1.75
C GLU A 435 -32.51 10.46 3.14
N LYS A 436 -31.82 9.37 3.53
CA LYS A 436 -31.94 8.78 4.88
C LYS A 436 -31.37 9.68 5.98
N LEU A 437 -30.28 10.41 5.72
CA LEU A 437 -29.70 11.33 6.71
C LEU A 437 -30.53 12.61 6.90
N GLU A 438 -31.23 13.05 5.85
CA GLU A 438 -32.12 14.23 5.86
C GLU A 438 -33.55 13.91 6.36
N ASP A 439 -33.99 12.64 6.32
CA ASP A 439 -35.28 12.19 6.85
C ASP A 439 -35.24 12.03 8.39
N VAL A 440 -35.62 13.08 9.12
CA VAL A 440 -35.76 13.03 10.60
C VAL A 440 -36.86 12.06 11.06
N GLU A 441 -37.91 11.84 10.26
CA GLU A 441 -39.00 10.93 10.62
C GLU A 441 -38.54 9.45 10.54
N LEU A 442 -37.57 9.11 9.69
CA LEU A 442 -36.87 7.82 9.77
C LEU A 442 -36.21 7.63 11.14
N TRP A 443 -35.51 8.64 11.65
CA TRP A 443 -34.79 8.54 12.91
C TRP A 443 -35.70 8.57 14.13
N ARG A 444 -36.79 9.35 14.12
CA ARG A 444 -37.87 9.32 15.14
C ARG A 444 -38.60 7.97 15.23
N ARG A 445 -38.53 7.13 14.18
CA ARG A 445 -39.07 5.75 14.18
C ARG A 445 -38.05 4.69 14.61
N MET A 446 -36.79 5.07 14.83
CA MET A 446 -35.68 4.16 15.17
C MET A 446 -35.11 4.36 16.58
N VAL A 447 -35.64 5.33 17.33
CA VAL A 447 -35.30 5.69 18.72
C VAL A 447 -36.61 5.69 19.52
#